data_AF-A0A820F5Q8-F1
#
_entry.id   AF-A0A820F5Q8-F1
#
_cell.length_a   1.000
_cell.length_b   1.000
_cell.length_c   1.000
_cell.angle_alpha   90.00
_cell.angle_beta   90.00
_cell.angle_gamma   90.00
#
_symmetry.space_group_name_H-M   'P 1'
#
loop_
_entity.id
_entity.type
_entity.pdbx_description
1 polymer ?
#
loop_
_entity_poly.entity_id
_entity_poly.type
_entity_poly.pdbx_seq_one_letter_code
_entity_poly.pdbx_strand_id
1 'polypeptide(L)'
;NHFQLTEHGRLLTSDHPSKTRYLLCWEINPLVKTASNYLPNLIRDGPTKDTGVQYVIGNQSTFDFFKKKENKKIASDFNEAVTCISKNYSQPLINTIDFGRFNKIVDIGGGLGLLLSQILKKYGTILQADVYIMKNIIHDWNDNRSIDIFKVVRKAANEQQVTLFLIEFVILPEDEQNKNINNIAHSIDMHMMVMLGSKERTQYQYEYLLKQGGFQLKQFHYTETPISITEAVPN
;
A
#
# COMPACT_ATOMS: atom_id res chain seq x y z
N ASN A 1 -5.41 29.81 32.88
CA ASN A 1 -4.66 29.17 31.77
C ASN A 1 -5.58 28.97 30.59
N HIS A 2 -5.28 29.60 29.45
CA HIS A 2 -5.99 29.40 28.19
C HIS A 2 -5.10 28.63 27.22
N PHE A 3 -5.66 27.63 26.55
CA PHE A 3 -5.01 26.87 25.49
C PHE A 3 -5.73 27.13 24.17
N GLN A 4 -4.98 27.18 23.07
CA GLN A 4 -5.51 27.33 21.71
C GLN A 4 -4.81 26.33 20.78
N LEU A 5 -5.53 25.89 19.75
CA LEU A 5 -4.96 25.03 18.72
C LEU A 5 -3.89 25.78 17.92
N THR A 6 -2.73 25.14 17.76
CA THR A 6 -1.75 25.51 16.75
C THR A 6 -2.19 25.02 15.37
N GLU A 7 -1.49 25.43 14.32
CA GLU A 7 -1.68 24.90 12.97
C GLU A 7 -1.55 23.38 12.93
N HIS A 8 -0.51 22.83 13.56
CA HIS A 8 -0.32 21.38 13.70
C HIS A 8 -1.43 20.72 14.52
N GLY A 9 -1.89 21.38 15.60
CA GLY A 9 -3.00 20.91 16.41
C GLY A 9 -4.32 20.83 15.63
N ARG A 10 -4.52 21.73 14.65
CA ARG A 10 -5.70 21.70 13.76
C ARG A 10 -5.74 20.46 12.87
N LEU A 11 -4.58 19.93 12.43
CA LEU A 11 -4.52 18.68 11.66
C LEU A 11 -5.05 17.46 12.44
N LEU A 12 -5.09 17.55 13.77
CA LEU A 12 -5.51 16.48 14.66
C LEU A 12 -7.01 16.54 15.02
N THR A 13 -7.76 17.54 14.55
CA THR A 13 -9.20 17.63 14.81
C THR A 13 -9.98 16.62 13.97
N SER A 14 -11.13 16.16 14.48
CA SER A 14 -11.97 15.13 13.83
C SER A 14 -12.57 15.56 12.49
N ASP A 15 -12.79 16.86 12.36
CA ASP A 15 -13.37 17.55 11.20
C ASP A 15 -12.34 17.97 10.16
N HIS A 16 -11.04 17.87 10.45
CA HIS A 16 -10.02 18.26 9.48
C HIS A 16 -10.06 17.37 8.21
N PRO A 17 -10.07 17.96 6.99
CA PRO A 17 -10.18 17.21 5.74
C PRO A 17 -9.08 16.18 5.51
N SER A 18 -7.86 16.47 5.98
CA SER A 18 -6.69 15.57 5.82
C SER A 18 -6.82 14.26 6.58
N LYS A 19 -7.67 14.21 7.62
CA LYS A 19 -7.83 13.04 8.51
C LYS A 19 -6.53 12.56 9.18
N THR A 20 -5.50 13.41 9.26
CA THR A 20 -4.17 13.08 9.81
C THR A 20 -4.23 12.48 11.22
N ARG A 21 -5.19 12.91 12.05
CA ARG A 21 -5.42 12.33 13.38
C ARG A 21 -5.54 10.81 13.39
N TYR A 22 -6.13 10.23 12.34
CA TYR A 22 -6.43 8.80 12.29
C TYR A 22 -5.18 7.97 12.03
N LEU A 23 -4.19 8.52 11.33
CA LEU A 23 -2.87 7.92 11.22
C LEU A 23 -2.21 7.83 12.61
N LEU A 24 -2.28 8.91 13.40
CA LEU A 24 -1.76 8.90 14.77
C LEU A 24 -2.54 7.92 15.67
N CYS A 25 -3.87 7.90 15.60
CA CYS A 25 -4.69 6.95 16.35
C CYS A 25 -4.35 5.48 16.02
N TRP A 26 -3.99 5.22 14.76
CA TRP A 26 -3.54 3.90 14.32
C TRP A 26 -2.16 3.55 14.90
N GLU A 27 -1.19 4.45 14.79
CA GLU A 27 0.17 4.23 15.32
C GLU A 27 0.21 4.01 16.84
N ILE A 28 -0.63 4.73 17.59
CA ILE A 28 -0.72 4.58 19.06
C ILE A 28 -1.68 3.47 19.49
N ASN A 29 -2.30 2.75 18.55
CA ASN A 29 -3.23 1.68 18.86
C ASN A 29 -2.51 0.59 19.67
N PRO A 30 -3.10 0.05 20.76
CA PRO A 30 -2.46 -0.99 21.55
C PRO A 30 -2.02 -2.21 20.73
N LEU A 31 -2.78 -2.60 19.71
CA LEU A 31 -2.40 -3.70 18.82
C LEU A 31 -1.09 -3.40 18.09
N VAL A 32 -0.99 -2.23 17.43
CA VAL A 32 0.19 -1.82 16.67
C VAL A 32 1.38 -1.64 17.62
N LYS A 33 1.17 -0.95 18.74
CA LYS A 33 2.22 -0.73 19.73
C LYS A 33 2.78 -2.03 20.31
N THR A 34 1.93 -3.00 20.63
CA THR A 34 2.38 -4.31 21.13
C THR A 34 3.03 -5.13 20.02
N ALA A 35 2.51 -5.08 18.79
CA ALA A 35 3.11 -5.76 17.64
C ALA A 35 4.52 -5.26 17.34
N SER A 36 4.77 -3.94 17.46
CA SER A 36 6.09 -3.34 17.23
C SER A 36 7.16 -3.83 18.22
N ASN A 37 6.80 -4.36 19.40
CA ASN A 37 7.75 -4.97 20.32
C ASN A 37 8.41 -6.23 19.73
N TYR A 38 7.81 -6.84 18.70
CA TYR A 38 8.35 -8.00 17.99
C TYR A 38 9.26 -7.62 16.82
N LEU A 39 9.45 -6.34 16.51
CA LEU A 39 10.33 -5.90 15.42
C LEU A 39 11.75 -6.50 15.51
N PRO A 40 12.42 -6.57 16.67
CA PRO A 40 13.73 -7.22 16.77
C PRO A 40 13.72 -8.70 16.37
N ASN A 41 12.64 -9.43 16.69
CA ASN A 41 12.48 -10.83 16.27
C ASN A 41 12.31 -10.91 14.74
N LEU A 42 11.46 -10.05 14.16
CA LEU A 42 11.23 -10.01 12.73
C LEU A 42 12.49 -9.66 11.95
N ILE A 43 13.34 -8.75 12.47
CA ILE A 43 14.62 -8.41 11.84
C ILE A 43 15.60 -9.60 11.91
N ARG A 44 15.71 -10.23 13.08
CA ARG A 44 16.65 -11.34 13.29
C ARG A 44 16.29 -12.57 12.46
N ASP A 45 15.01 -12.93 12.47
CA ASP A 45 14.52 -14.19 11.91
C ASP A 45 14.04 -14.03 10.45
N GLY A 46 14.04 -12.79 9.93
CA GLY A 46 13.38 -12.43 8.68
C GLY A 46 11.85 -12.40 8.83
N PRO A 47 11.10 -12.10 7.76
CA PRO A 47 9.66 -12.32 7.75
C PRO A 47 9.40 -13.81 8.02
N THR A 48 9.11 -14.14 9.29
CA THR A 48 8.80 -15.49 9.73
C THR A 48 7.42 -15.89 9.20
N LYS A 49 6.93 -17.08 9.56
CA LYS A 49 5.57 -17.51 9.22
C LYS A 49 4.49 -16.54 9.74
N ASP A 50 4.78 -15.80 10.83
CA ASP A 50 3.82 -14.97 11.54
C ASP A 50 4.31 -13.51 11.65
N THR A 51 3.44 -12.53 11.38
CA THR A 51 3.74 -11.10 11.54
C THR A 51 3.77 -10.67 13.01
N GLY A 52 4.30 -9.47 13.29
CA GLY A 52 4.23 -8.85 14.62
C GLY A 52 2.82 -8.81 15.19
N VAL A 53 1.84 -8.48 14.33
CA VAL A 53 0.42 -8.56 14.71
C VAL A 53 -0.01 -9.98 14.99
N GLN A 54 0.35 -10.95 14.15
CA GLN A 54 -0.02 -12.35 14.35
C GLN A 54 0.53 -12.92 15.66
N TYR A 55 1.72 -12.51 16.10
CA TYR A 55 2.20 -12.86 17.45
C TYR A 55 1.28 -12.34 18.56
N VAL A 56 0.74 -11.13 18.41
CA VAL A 56 -0.19 -10.54 19.39
C VAL A 56 -1.56 -11.22 19.36
N ILE A 57 -2.06 -11.53 18.17
CA ILE A 57 -3.43 -12.06 17.99
C ILE A 57 -3.48 -13.59 17.95
N GLY A 58 -2.39 -14.30 18.24
CA GLY A 58 -2.33 -15.76 18.33
C GLY A 58 -2.44 -16.47 16.98
N ASN A 59 -1.69 -15.98 15.99
CA ASN A 59 -1.55 -16.55 14.64
C ASN A 59 -2.83 -16.62 13.80
N GLN A 60 -3.91 -15.95 14.23
CA GLN A 60 -5.08 -15.77 13.39
C GLN A 60 -4.81 -14.76 12.25
N SER A 61 -5.60 -14.82 11.20
CA SER A 61 -5.56 -13.81 10.12
C SER A 61 -5.96 -12.42 10.65
N THR A 62 -5.17 -11.39 10.32
CA THR A 62 -5.44 -9.99 10.72
C THR A 62 -6.81 -9.52 10.26
N PHE A 63 -7.22 -9.88 9.04
CA PHE A 63 -8.54 -9.50 8.53
C PHE A 63 -9.68 -10.26 9.21
N ASP A 64 -9.47 -11.52 9.60
CA ASP A 64 -10.47 -12.26 10.36
C ASP A 64 -10.58 -11.73 11.79
N PHE A 65 -9.46 -11.27 12.37
CA PHE A 65 -9.46 -10.52 13.62
C PHE A 65 -10.29 -9.23 13.50
N PHE A 66 -10.14 -8.45 12.43
CA PHE A 66 -10.93 -7.23 12.21
C PHE A 66 -12.43 -7.45 12.02
N LYS A 67 -12.86 -8.63 11.55
CA LYS A 67 -14.30 -8.95 11.38
C LYS A 67 -15.03 -9.15 12.71
N LYS A 68 -14.32 -9.45 13.79
CA LYS A 68 -14.93 -9.70 15.11
C LYS A 68 -15.56 -8.43 15.69
N LYS A 69 -16.73 -8.57 16.33
CA LYS A 69 -17.54 -7.44 16.80
C LYS A 69 -16.78 -6.56 17.79
N GLU A 70 -16.02 -7.19 18.68
CA GLU A 70 -15.15 -6.57 19.68
C GLU A 70 -14.01 -5.75 19.06
N ASN A 71 -13.60 -6.05 17.82
CA ASN A 71 -12.47 -5.41 17.14
C ASN A 71 -12.88 -4.33 16.14
N LYS A 72 -14.18 -4.01 16.05
CA LYS A 72 -14.71 -3.02 15.08
C LYS A 72 -14.03 -1.65 15.18
N LYS A 73 -13.67 -1.21 16.39
CA LYS A 73 -12.95 0.06 16.56
C LYS A 73 -11.56 0.00 15.92
N ILE A 74 -10.81 -1.08 16.15
CA ILE A 74 -9.46 -1.27 15.59
C ILE A 74 -9.55 -1.29 14.05
N ALA A 75 -10.52 -2.03 13.51
CA ALA A 75 -10.79 -2.06 12.07
C ALA A 75 -11.16 -0.68 11.51
N SER A 76 -11.94 0.11 12.25
CA SER A 76 -12.29 1.49 11.88
C SER A 76 -11.08 2.41 11.88
N ASP A 77 -10.23 2.33 12.91
CA ASP A 77 -9.01 3.14 13.00
C ASP A 77 -8.06 2.82 11.83
N PHE A 78 -7.91 1.53 11.49
CA PHE A 78 -7.16 1.07 10.32
C PHE A 78 -7.72 1.66 9.01
N ASN A 79 -9.03 1.50 8.76
CA ASN A 79 -9.67 1.96 7.53
C ASN A 79 -9.54 3.49 7.35
N GLU A 80 -9.67 4.25 8.45
CA GLU A 80 -9.51 5.70 8.43
C GLU A 80 -8.05 6.11 8.18
N ALA A 81 -7.07 5.39 8.74
CA ALA A 81 -5.66 5.62 8.47
C ALA A 81 -5.31 5.39 6.98
N VAL A 82 -5.79 4.30 6.39
CA VAL A 82 -5.63 4.02 4.94
C VAL A 82 -6.32 5.09 4.09
N THR A 83 -7.52 5.54 4.50
CA THR A 83 -8.26 6.62 3.83
C THR A 83 -7.49 7.95 3.87
N CYS A 84 -6.88 8.27 5.02
CA CYS A 84 -6.02 9.44 5.19
C CYS A 84 -4.87 9.44 4.18
N ILE A 85 -4.15 8.33 4.03
CA ILE A 85 -3.03 8.22 3.07
C ILE A 85 -3.53 8.49 1.64
N SER A 86 -4.65 7.90 1.24
CA SER A 86 -5.21 8.11 -0.10
C SER A 86 -5.63 9.55 -0.35
N LYS A 87 -6.21 10.25 0.64
CA LYS A 87 -6.60 11.65 0.50
C LYS A 87 -5.41 12.59 0.35
N ASN A 88 -4.35 12.39 1.14
CA ASN A 88 -3.23 13.32 1.17
C ASN A 88 -2.31 13.20 -0.06
N TYR A 89 -2.31 12.06 -0.76
CA TYR A 89 -1.39 11.83 -1.88
C TYR A 89 -2.06 11.66 -3.25
N SER A 90 -3.40 11.55 -3.33
CA SER A 90 -4.09 11.34 -4.62
C SER A 90 -3.98 12.52 -5.59
N GLN A 91 -4.04 13.77 -5.11
CA GLN A 91 -4.03 14.92 -6.01
C GLN A 91 -2.68 15.11 -6.73
N PRO A 92 -1.52 15.03 -6.07
CA PRO A 92 -0.23 15.05 -6.76
C PRO A 92 -0.12 13.94 -7.83
N LEU A 93 -0.61 12.74 -7.54
CA LEU A 93 -0.57 11.60 -8.47
C LEU A 93 -1.41 11.84 -9.73
N ILE A 94 -2.61 12.42 -9.58
CA ILE A 94 -3.48 12.76 -10.72
C ILE A 94 -2.83 13.81 -11.61
N ASN A 95 -2.04 14.73 -11.05
CA ASN A 95 -1.34 15.75 -11.82
C ASN A 95 -0.12 15.20 -12.59
N THR A 96 0.38 14.02 -12.25
CA THR A 96 1.56 13.40 -12.90
C THR A 96 1.20 12.71 -14.22
N ILE A 97 0.00 12.15 -14.34
CA ILE A 97 -0.42 11.34 -15.49
C ILE A 97 -1.61 11.98 -16.19
N ASP A 98 -1.52 12.11 -17.52
CA ASP A 98 -2.68 12.41 -18.35
C ASP A 98 -3.58 11.17 -18.48
N PHE A 99 -4.53 11.03 -17.56
CA PHE A 99 -5.52 9.96 -17.58
C PHE A 99 -6.56 10.12 -18.71
N GLY A 100 -6.67 11.31 -19.33
CA GLY A 100 -7.62 11.59 -20.41
C GLY A 100 -7.36 10.78 -21.68
N ARG A 101 -6.15 10.22 -21.83
CA ARG A 101 -5.77 9.35 -22.95
C ARG A 101 -6.32 7.93 -22.87
N PHE A 102 -6.94 7.53 -21.75
CA PHE A 102 -7.49 6.18 -21.56
C PHE A 102 -9.01 6.21 -21.58
N ASN A 103 -9.65 5.30 -22.33
CA ASN A 103 -11.11 5.20 -22.42
C ASN A 103 -11.69 4.36 -21.28
N LYS A 104 -10.92 3.37 -20.80
CA LYS A 104 -11.37 2.45 -19.74
C LYS A 104 -10.29 2.21 -18.70
N ILE A 105 -10.54 2.74 -17.51
CA ILE A 105 -9.66 2.63 -16.34
C ILE A 105 -10.25 1.62 -15.35
N VAL A 106 -9.44 0.69 -14.87
CA VAL A 106 -9.83 -0.27 -13.83
C VAL A 106 -8.88 -0.15 -12.63
N ASP A 107 -9.45 0.10 -11.46
CA ASP A 107 -8.74 0.09 -10.18
C ASP A 107 -8.70 -1.34 -9.61
N ILE A 108 -7.51 -1.93 -9.64
CA ILE A 108 -7.20 -3.25 -9.09
C ILE A 108 -6.87 -3.08 -7.62
N GLY A 109 -7.89 -3.31 -6.79
CA GLY A 109 -7.71 -3.30 -5.33
C GLY A 109 -7.92 -1.94 -4.68
N GLY A 110 -8.83 -1.09 -5.17
CA GLY A 110 -9.28 0.15 -4.49
C GLY A 110 -9.97 -0.03 -3.11
N GLY A 111 -9.63 -1.08 -2.37
CA GLY A 111 -10.08 -1.52 -1.05
C GLY A 111 -9.18 -2.68 -0.59
N LEU A 112 -9.66 -3.62 0.23
CA LEU A 112 -8.82 -4.73 0.75
C LEU A 112 -8.35 -5.77 -0.29
N GLY A 113 -8.45 -5.53 -1.61
CA GLY A 113 -8.09 -6.47 -2.68
C GLY A 113 -8.91 -7.79 -2.74
N LEU A 114 -9.65 -8.11 -1.69
CA LEU A 114 -10.41 -9.35 -1.51
C LEU A 114 -11.47 -9.54 -2.59
N LEU A 115 -12.20 -8.48 -2.94
CA LEU A 115 -13.25 -8.53 -3.96
C LEU A 115 -12.68 -8.91 -5.33
N LEU A 116 -11.56 -8.29 -5.72
CA LEU A 116 -10.95 -8.59 -7.00
C LEU A 116 -10.38 -10.01 -7.03
N SER A 117 -9.73 -10.46 -5.96
CA SER A 117 -9.24 -11.84 -5.87
C SER A 117 -10.38 -12.87 -6.00
N GLN A 118 -11.55 -12.57 -5.44
CA GLN A 118 -12.75 -13.42 -5.50
C GLN A 118 -13.37 -13.41 -6.90
N ILE A 119 -13.44 -12.24 -7.55
CA ILE A 119 -13.94 -12.10 -8.93
C ILE A 119 -13.04 -12.85 -9.90
N LEU A 120 -11.72 -12.66 -9.82
CA LEU A 120 -10.75 -13.32 -10.70
C LEU A 120 -10.72 -14.84 -10.49
N LYS A 121 -10.87 -15.31 -9.24
CA LYS A 121 -10.99 -16.75 -8.92
C LYS A 121 -12.29 -17.36 -9.45
N LYS A 122 -13.41 -16.63 -9.38
CA LYS A 122 -14.74 -17.16 -9.72
C LYS A 122 -15.06 -17.09 -11.21
N TYR A 123 -14.63 -16.04 -11.90
CA TYR A 123 -15.10 -15.74 -13.26
C TYR A 123 -14.01 -15.78 -14.33
N GLY A 124 -12.71 -15.80 -13.98
CA GLY A 124 -11.65 -15.69 -14.98
C GLY A 124 -11.74 -14.38 -15.80
N THR A 125 -11.03 -14.35 -16.93
CA THR A 125 -10.79 -13.22 -17.84
C THR A 125 -12.05 -12.52 -18.33
N ILE A 126 -12.42 -11.36 -17.76
CA ILE A 126 -13.01 -10.19 -18.45
C ILE A 126 -12.73 -8.92 -17.62
N LEU A 127 -11.49 -8.46 -17.59
CA LEU A 127 -11.24 -7.04 -17.39
C LEU A 127 -10.79 -6.52 -18.75
N GLN A 128 -11.71 -5.96 -19.54
CA GLN A 128 -11.29 -5.14 -20.67
C GLN A 128 -10.95 -3.77 -20.07
N ALA A 129 -9.72 -3.31 -20.19
CA ALA A 129 -9.28 -1.99 -19.75
C ALA A 129 -8.10 -1.54 -20.60
N ASP A 130 -8.00 -0.24 -20.82
CA ASP A 130 -6.81 0.37 -21.42
C ASP A 130 -5.70 0.51 -20.37
N VAL A 131 -6.11 0.68 -19.11
CA VAL A 131 -5.19 0.82 -17.97
C VAL A 131 -5.72 0.16 -16.69
N TYR A 132 -4.82 -0.52 -16.00
CA TYR A 132 -4.97 -0.98 -14.62
C TYR A 132 -4.22 -0.07 -13.66
N ILE A 133 -4.84 0.26 -12.54
CA ILE A 133 -4.20 0.99 -11.44
C ILE A 133 -4.12 0.05 -10.25
N MET A 134 -2.95 -0.09 -9.64
CA MET A 134 -2.74 -0.77 -8.37
C MET A 134 -2.10 0.22 -7.41
N LYS A 135 -2.85 0.68 -6.42
CA LYS A 135 -2.37 1.67 -5.45
C LYS A 135 -2.29 1.09 -4.04
N ASN A 136 -1.09 1.07 -3.45
CA ASN A 136 -0.85 0.53 -2.11
C ASN A 136 -1.38 -0.90 -1.98
N ILE A 137 -0.98 -1.76 -2.92
CA ILE A 137 -1.40 -3.18 -2.93
C ILE A 137 -0.18 -4.08 -2.84
N ILE A 138 0.85 -3.84 -3.65
CA ILE A 138 2.00 -4.73 -3.73
C ILE A 138 2.88 -4.61 -2.49
N HIS A 139 2.85 -3.46 -1.81
CA HIS A 139 3.55 -3.31 -0.54
C HIS A 139 3.02 -4.21 0.58
N ASP A 140 1.75 -4.67 0.53
CA ASP A 140 1.15 -5.57 1.52
C ASP A 140 1.69 -7.01 1.46
N TRP A 141 2.39 -7.36 0.38
CA TRP A 141 2.77 -8.74 0.07
C TRP A 141 4.29 -8.89 -0.01
N ASN A 142 4.78 -10.08 0.35
CA ASN A 142 6.15 -10.47 0.04
C ASN A 142 6.36 -10.66 -1.48
N ASP A 143 7.62 -10.82 -1.89
CA ASP A 143 8.00 -10.86 -3.31
C ASP A 143 7.31 -11.99 -4.09
N ASN A 144 7.27 -13.21 -3.54
CA ASN A 144 6.63 -14.35 -4.21
C ASN A 144 5.13 -14.10 -4.44
N ARG A 145 4.43 -13.58 -3.43
CA ARG A 145 3.00 -13.26 -3.54
C ARG A 145 2.75 -12.09 -4.48
N SER A 146 3.63 -11.08 -4.48
CA SER A 146 3.57 -9.96 -5.42
C SER A 146 3.68 -10.44 -6.88
N ILE A 147 4.63 -11.35 -7.14
CA ILE A 147 4.80 -11.97 -8.46
C ILE A 147 3.56 -12.78 -8.87
N ASP A 148 3.01 -13.57 -7.95
CA ASP A 148 1.77 -14.33 -8.21
C ASP A 148 0.61 -13.40 -8.58
N ILE A 149 0.45 -12.28 -7.86
CA ILE A 149 -0.58 -11.27 -8.15
C ILE A 149 -0.37 -10.69 -9.56
N PHE A 150 0.86 -10.27 -9.90
CA PHE A 150 1.13 -9.76 -11.24
C PHE A 150 0.85 -10.78 -12.34
N LYS A 151 1.20 -12.07 -12.15
CA LYS A 151 0.86 -13.13 -13.10
C LYS A 151 -0.65 -13.28 -13.30
N VAL A 152 -1.43 -13.18 -12.22
CA VAL A 152 -2.89 -13.20 -12.29
C VAL A 152 -3.42 -11.99 -13.06
N VAL A 153 -2.90 -10.78 -12.80
CA VAL A 153 -3.27 -9.57 -13.54
C VAL A 153 -2.90 -9.67 -15.01
N ARG A 154 -1.69 -10.18 -15.33
CA ARG A 154 -1.21 -10.41 -16.69
C ARG A 154 -2.12 -11.37 -17.45
N LYS A 155 -2.53 -12.47 -16.80
CA LYS A 155 -3.48 -13.43 -17.36
C LYS A 155 -4.86 -12.78 -17.56
N ALA A 156 -5.33 -11.98 -16.61
CA ALA A 156 -6.61 -11.27 -16.70
C ALA A 156 -6.65 -10.24 -17.84
N ALA A 157 -5.50 -9.67 -18.21
CA ALA A 157 -5.35 -8.80 -19.38
C ALA A 157 -5.51 -9.52 -20.73
N ASN A 158 -5.49 -10.86 -20.76
CA ASN A 158 -5.78 -11.68 -21.94
C ASN A 158 -5.07 -11.23 -23.23
N GLU A 159 -3.73 -11.10 -23.18
CA GLU A 159 -2.87 -10.65 -24.30
C GLU A 159 -3.12 -9.23 -24.81
N GLN A 160 -4.06 -8.47 -24.22
CA GLN A 160 -4.29 -7.08 -24.59
C GLN A 160 -3.09 -6.21 -24.24
N GLN A 161 -2.85 -5.20 -25.07
CA GLN A 161 -1.89 -4.14 -24.78
C GLN A 161 -2.46 -3.20 -23.70
N VAL A 162 -2.38 -3.64 -22.44
CA VAL A 162 -2.82 -2.85 -21.28
C VAL A 162 -1.64 -2.10 -20.66
N THR A 163 -1.88 -0.91 -20.11
CA THR A 163 -0.91 -0.23 -19.24
C THR A 163 -1.21 -0.58 -17.79
N LEU A 164 -0.20 -0.89 -16.99
CA LEU A 164 -0.32 -1.03 -15.54
C LEU A 164 0.37 0.17 -14.87
N PHE A 165 -0.37 0.93 -14.09
CA PHE A 165 0.19 1.89 -13.13
C PHE A 165 0.23 1.28 -11.75
N LEU A 166 1.45 0.99 -11.29
CA LEU A 166 1.71 0.61 -9.92
C LEU A 166 2.09 1.86 -9.12
N ILE A 167 1.30 2.18 -8.10
CA ILE A 167 1.39 3.39 -7.30
C ILE A 167 1.69 2.99 -5.86
N GLU A 168 2.94 3.11 -5.44
CA GLU A 168 3.42 2.57 -4.16
C GLU A 168 4.37 3.56 -3.49
N PHE A 169 4.58 3.41 -2.17
CA PHE A 169 5.70 4.04 -1.51
C PHE A 169 7.01 3.47 -2.09
N VAL A 170 8.01 4.34 -2.27
CA VAL A 170 9.28 3.91 -2.85
C VAL A 170 10.45 4.42 -2.02
N ILE A 171 11.37 3.50 -1.72
CA ILE A 171 12.67 3.86 -1.15
C ILE A 171 13.52 4.44 -2.28
N LEU A 172 13.79 5.74 -2.22
CA LEU A 172 14.55 6.48 -3.21
C LEU A 172 16.06 6.27 -2.98
N PRO A 173 16.92 6.54 -4.00
CA PRO A 173 18.36 6.56 -3.81
C PRO A 173 18.78 7.47 -2.65
N GLU A 174 19.78 7.05 -1.87
CA GLU A 174 20.27 7.79 -0.71
C GLU A 174 20.95 9.10 -1.14
N ASP A 175 20.25 10.21 -0.91
CA ASP A 175 20.66 11.59 -1.18
C ASP A 175 20.06 12.49 -0.09
N GLU A 176 20.75 13.57 0.30
CA GLU A 176 20.22 14.59 1.22
C GLU A 176 18.89 15.18 0.73
N GLN A 177 18.68 15.28 -0.59
CA GLN A 177 17.40 15.73 -1.17
C GLN A 177 16.25 14.75 -0.88
N ASN A 178 16.55 13.45 -0.83
CA ASN A 178 15.56 12.40 -0.62
C ASN A 178 15.35 12.05 0.86
N LYS A 179 16.20 12.53 1.75
CA LYS A 179 16.24 12.16 3.18
C LYS A 179 14.89 12.22 3.88
N ASN A 180 14.14 13.31 3.69
CA ASN A 180 12.82 13.45 4.32
C ASN A 180 11.81 12.45 3.78
N ILE A 181 11.84 12.19 2.46
CA ILE A 181 10.97 11.21 1.81
C ILE A 181 11.35 9.78 2.26
N ASN A 182 12.65 9.45 2.25
CA ASN A 182 13.16 8.16 2.69
C ASN A 182 12.86 7.90 4.17
N ASN A 183 12.94 8.90 5.04
CA ASN A 183 12.52 8.74 6.45
C ASN A 183 11.06 8.28 6.57
N ILE A 184 10.16 8.82 5.74
CA ILE A 184 8.77 8.38 5.69
C ILE A 184 8.69 6.96 5.12
N ALA A 185 9.34 6.69 3.99
CA ALA A 185 9.32 5.37 3.36
C ALA A 185 9.85 4.27 4.29
N HIS A 186 10.95 4.50 5.02
CA HIS A 186 11.49 3.56 6.00
C HIS A 186 10.57 3.37 7.21
N SER A 187 9.88 4.43 7.66
CA SER A 187 8.88 4.30 8.72
C SER A 187 7.74 3.40 8.28
N ILE A 188 7.28 3.53 7.02
CA ILE A 188 6.25 2.66 6.46
C ILE A 188 6.79 1.24 6.23
N ASP A 189 8.03 1.07 5.78
CA ASP A 189 8.66 -0.24 5.59
C ASP A 189 8.67 -1.07 6.88
N MET A 190 9.09 -0.46 7.99
CA MET A 190 9.02 -1.10 9.31
C MET A 190 7.57 -1.44 9.71
N HIS A 191 6.62 -0.55 9.41
CA HIS A 191 5.21 -0.78 9.67
C HIS A 191 4.68 -1.98 8.86
N MET A 192 5.00 -2.05 7.57
CA MET A 192 4.64 -3.14 6.65
C MET A 192 5.24 -4.49 7.10
N MET A 193 6.47 -4.48 7.61
CA MET A 193 7.10 -5.66 8.19
C MET A 193 6.35 -6.15 9.44
N VAL A 194 6.04 -5.26 10.38
CA VAL A 194 5.35 -5.60 11.64
C VAL A 194 3.92 -6.08 11.39
N MET A 195 3.19 -5.41 10.50
CA MET A 195 1.78 -5.66 10.29
C MET A 195 1.51 -6.87 9.39
N LEU A 196 2.26 -6.95 8.29
CA LEU A 196 1.94 -7.82 7.16
C LEU A 196 3.10 -8.75 6.75
N GLY A 197 4.27 -8.64 7.42
CA GLY A 197 5.45 -9.42 7.03
C GLY A 197 5.91 -9.08 5.63
N SER A 198 5.71 -7.81 5.25
CA SER A 198 5.90 -7.27 3.91
C SER A 198 6.90 -6.10 3.95
N LYS A 199 7.03 -5.34 2.86
CA LYS A 199 8.08 -4.32 2.74
C LYS A 199 7.75 -3.26 1.70
N GLU A 200 8.30 -2.08 1.92
CA GLU A 200 8.49 -1.09 0.87
C GLU A 200 9.74 -1.43 0.05
N ARG A 201 9.77 -0.94 -1.19
CA ARG A 201 10.77 -1.38 -2.17
C ARG A 201 11.37 -0.21 -2.92
N THR A 202 12.57 -0.43 -3.44
CA THR A 202 13.19 0.49 -4.40
C THR A 202 12.58 0.32 -5.79
N GLN A 203 12.81 1.27 -6.69
CA GLN A 203 12.43 1.16 -8.11
C GLN A 203 12.91 -0.17 -8.71
N TYR A 204 14.17 -0.55 -8.50
CA TYR A 204 14.76 -1.76 -9.06
C TYR A 204 14.08 -3.05 -8.56
N GLN A 205 13.66 -3.05 -7.30
CA GLN A 205 12.92 -4.17 -6.74
C GLN A 205 11.51 -4.27 -7.36
N TYR A 206 10.79 -3.16 -7.53
CA TYR A 206 9.51 -3.18 -8.24
C TYR A 206 9.65 -3.62 -9.70
N GLU A 207 10.66 -3.13 -10.41
CA GLU A 207 10.96 -3.55 -11.78
C GLU A 207 11.23 -5.06 -11.87
N TYR A 208 12.00 -5.61 -10.92
CA TYR A 208 12.22 -7.05 -10.82
C TYR A 208 10.92 -7.82 -10.66
N LEU A 209 10.05 -7.41 -9.73
CA LEU A 209 8.76 -8.09 -9.51
C LEU A 209 7.85 -8.03 -10.73
N LEU A 210 7.77 -6.87 -11.39
CA LEU A 210 7.01 -6.69 -12.63
C LEU A 210 7.52 -7.64 -13.72
N LYS A 211 8.84 -7.72 -13.90
CA LYS A 211 9.48 -8.62 -14.87
C LYS A 211 9.13 -10.08 -14.63
N GLN A 212 9.20 -10.54 -13.37
CA GLN A 212 8.80 -11.91 -13.02
C GLN A 212 7.28 -12.13 -13.15
N GLY A 213 6.50 -11.06 -13.09
CA GLY A 213 5.04 -11.03 -13.23
C GLY A 213 4.51 -11.00 -14.67
N GLY A 214 5.38 -10.89 -15.67
CA GLY A 214 4.99 -10.79 -17.08
C GLY A 214 4.75 -9.35 -17.58
N PHE A 215 5.35 -8.38 -16.90
CA PHE A 215 5.35 -6.98 -17.30
C PHE A 215 6.78 -6.48 -17.50
N GLN A 216 6.95 -5.37 -18.19
CA GLN A 216 8.20 -4.64 -18.31
C GLN A 216 7.98 -3.18 -17.92
N LEU A 217 8.97 -2.61 -17.24
CA LEU A 217 8.96 -1.20 -16.90
C LEU A 217 9.05 -0.38 -18.20
N LYS A 218 8.09 0.52 -18.39
CA LYS A 218 8.10 1.49 -19.48
C LYS A 218 8.64 2.83 -18.99
N GLN A 219 8.16 3.29 -17.84
CA GLN A 219 8.59 4.55 -17.25
C GLN A 219 8.38 4.54 -15.74
N PHE A 220 9.29 5.19 -15.02
CA PHE A 220 9.18 5.43 -13.59
C PHE A 220 9.00 6.93 -13.36
N HIS A 221 7.94 7.32 -12.67
CA HIS A 221 7.60 8.71 -12.40
C HIS A 221 7.74 8.99 -10.91
N TYR A 222 8.75 9.77 -10.55
CA TYR A 222 8.87 10.34 -9.21
C TYR A 222 7.79 11.41 -9.01
N THR A 223 7.27 11.52 -7.79
CA THR A 223 6.37 12.62 -7.41
C THR A 223 6.99 13.45 -6.30
N GLU A 224 6.36 14.58 -5.98
CA GLU A 224 6.73 15.41 -4.82
C GLU A 224 6.36 14.73 -3.47
N THR A 225 5.90 13.49 -3.51
CA THR A 225 5.46 12.71 -2.34
C THR A 225 6.29 11.43 -2.22
N PRO A 226 6.25 10.73 -1.06
CA PRO A 226 6.89 9.43 -0.91
C PRO A 226 6.33 8.31 -1.80
N ILE A 227 5.25 8.56 -2.55
CA ILE A 227 4.63 7.62 -3.47
C ILE A 227 5.10 7.92 -4.89
N SER A 228 5.45 6.89 -5.65
CA SER A 228 5.85 7.01 -7.06
C SER A 228 4.92 6.19 -7.97
N ILE A 229 4.91 6.52 -9.26
CA ILE A 229 4.11 5.81 -10.27
C ILE A 229 5.05 5.03 -11.18
N THR A 230 4.90 3.71 -11.19
CA THR A 230 5.59 2.81 -12.10
C THR A 230 4.65 2.46 -13.26
N GLU A 231 4.93 2.99 -14.45
CA GLU A 231 4.23 2.65 -15.69
C GLU A 231 4.86 1.38 -16.28
N ALA A 232 4.06 0.32 -16.37
CA ALA A 232 4.47 -0.96 -16.91
C ALA A 232 3.54 -1.40 -18.03
N VAL A 233 4.08 -2.19 -18.96
CA VAL A 233 3.31 -2.81 -20.05
C VAL A 233 3.62 -4.31 -20.08
N PRO A 234 2.75 -5.15 -20.65
CA PRO A 234 3.08 -6.54 -20.94
C PRO A 234 4.45 -6.71 -21.62
N ASN A 235 5.19 -7.73 -21.20
CA ASN A 235 6.36 -8.22 -21.92
C ASN A 235 5.99 -9.24 -23.01
#